data_AF-A0A8B6CWC2-F1
#
_entry.id   AF-A0A8B6CWC2-F1
#
_cell.length_a   1.000
_cell.length_b   1.000
_cell.length_c   1.000
_cell.angle_alpha   90.00
_cell.angle_beta   90.00
_cell.angle_gamma   90.00
#
_symmetry.space_group_name_H-M   'P 1'
#
loop_
_entity.id
_entity.type
_entity.pdbx_description
1 polymer ?
#
loop_
_entity_poly.entity_id
_entity_poly.type
_entity_poly.pdbx_seq_one_letter_code
_entity_poly.pdbx_strand_id
1 'polypeptide(L)'
;MLQEHWLHSRDKYRIHDDFNLFNSYTKCFDDDKFDIPIQRSRGHAGVSIMYRKTLQTIIKEIPDGGNRIIGVLIKLAKPILLLCVYLPTRGNGYSRDDYQAILDELSEIIQKYNDSYTIILGGDMNASFHRNSSNTRDIDFKLFANEHNLSLPKLCKEQDTFFHFNGKDSSQIDYFILNTDIVTSYNVLTRELCNTSTHDPITITVPMEKSIDESTNSDNKCVRKIDWNKIDTNEYERKLSHKLDSELQNLDLESLDNFIDNLCEIVTDTARELVPSKQNSGSRTRRKGRVWPPHIVDIIRKEKHCFWKWKQAGQPKSKDNKYFNELKQTKKDLRSAHDS
;
A
#
# COMPACT_ATOMS: atom_id res chain seq x y z
N MET A 1 1.18 -7.04 -4.84
CA MET A 1 0.07 -7.72 -4.14
C MET A 1 0.67 -8.85 -3.36
N LEU A 2 0.13 -9.16 -2.18
CA LEU A 2 0.56 -10.27 -1.33
C LEU A 2 -0.67 -11.07 -0.95
N GLN A 3 -0.56 -12.39 -1.03
CA GLN A 3 -1.58 -13.35 -0.63
C GLN A 3 -0.89 -14.39 0.26
N GLU A 4 -1.42 -14.60 1.46
CA GLU A 4 -0.84 -15.53 2.41
C GLU A 4 -1.91 -16.47 2.95
N HIS A 5 -1.54 -17.73 3.17
CA HIS A 5 -2.44 -18.70 3.80
C HIS A 5 -2.77 -18.30 5.26
N TRP A 6 -1.87 -17.55 5.89
CA TRP A 6 -1.89 -17.14 7.29
C TRP A 6 -1.29 -15.74 7.44
N LEU A 7 -2.04 -14.71 7.03
CA LEU A 7 -1.66 -13.34 7.35
C LEU A 7 -2.32 -12.92 8.65
N HIS A 8 -1.53 -12.80 9.72
CA HIS A 8 -2.06 -12.34 10.99
C HIS A 8 -2.03 -10.81 11.06
N SER A 9 -2.91 -10.25 11.87
CA SER A 9 -3.00 -8.81 12.11
C SER A 9 -1.68 -8.24 12.66
N ARG A 10 -0.95 -9.03 13.45
CA ARG A 10 0.40 -8.66 13.92
C ARG A 10 1.43 -8.51 12.80
N ASP A 11 1.23 -9.20 11.67
CA ASP A 11 2.16 -9.14 10.53
C ASP A 11 1.99 -7.83 9.75
N LYS A 12 0.86 -7.12 9.90
CA LYS A 12 0.64 -5.78 9.32
C LYS A 12 1.76 -4.81 9.71
N TYR A 13 2.18 -4.82 10.97
CA TYR A 13 3.26 -3.97 11.47
C TYR A 13 4.60 -4.31 10.78
N ARG A 14 4.87 -5.60 10.58
CA ARG A 14 6.09 -6.05 9.89
C ARG A 14 6.12 -5.60 8.44
N ILE A 15 5.00 -5.73 7.72
CA ILE A 15 4.87 -5.22 6.35
C ILE A 15 5.18 -3.72 6.31
N HIS A 16 4.65 -2.94 7.24
CA HIS A 16 4.93 -1.50 7.29
C HIS A 16 6.40 -1.18 7.59
N ASP A 17 7.02 -1.91 8.52
CA ASP A 17 8.39 -1.66 8.96
C ASP A 17 9.44 -2.09 7.93
N ASP A 18 9.26 -3.28 7.34
CA ASP A 18 10.17 -3.84 6.34
C ASP A 18 10.08 -3.07 5.01
N PHE A 19 8.93 -2.45 4.72
CA PHE A 19 8.68 -1.72 3.48
C PHE A 19 8.31 -0.25 3.70
N ASN A 20 9.17 0.48 4.42
CA ASN A 20 8.94 1.87 4.83
C ASN A 20 8.62 2.89 3.72
N LEU A 21 8.88 2.59 2.43
CA LEU A 21 8.53 3.42 1.27
C LEU A 21 7.11 3.17 0.74
N PHE A 22 6.42 2.18 1.29
CA PHE A 22 5.10 1.74 0.88
C PHE A 22 4.09 2.02 2.00
N ASN A 23 2.86 2.30 1.58
CA ASN A 23 1.69 2.09 2.40
C ASN A 23 1.11 0.72 2.03
N SER A 24 0.32 0.15 2.93
CA SER A 24 -0.29 -1.16 2.74
C SER A 24 -1.74 -1.12 3.20
N TYR A 25 -2.64 -1.48 2.31
CA TYR A 25 -4.00 -1.84 2.69
C TYR A 25 -4.01 -3.36 2.85
N THR A 26 -4.42 -3.86 4.03
CA THR A 26 -4.26 -5.29 4.37
C THR A 26 -5.47 -5.77 5.17
N LYS A 27 -6.04 -6.89 4.73
CA LYS A 27 -7.05 -7.66 5.47
C LYS A 27 -6.44 -8.98 5.93
N CYS A 28 -6.53 -9.24 7.21
CA CYS A 28 -6.01 -10.41 7.89
C CYS A 28 -7.17 -11.25 8.39
N PHE A 29 -6.97 -12.55 8.52
CA PHE A 29 -8.08 -13.43 8.91
C PHE A 29 -8.56 -13.25 10.36
N ASP A 30 -7.69 -12.74 11.22
CA ASP A 30 -7.93 -12.51 12.64
C ASP A 30 -8.32 -11.06 12.94
N ASP A 31 -8.63 -10.26 11.91
CA ASP A 31 -9.11 -8.89 12.07
C ASP A 31 -10.45 -8.83 12.84
N ASP A 32 -11.36 -9.77 12.58
CA ASP A 32 -12.69 -9.79 13.21
C ASP A 32 -12.72 -10.54 14.54
N LYS A 33 -11.80 -11.49 14.74
CA LYS A 33 -11.73 -12.36 15.92
C LYS A 33 -10.28 -12.65 16.27
N PHE A 34 -9.85 -12.17 17.44
CA PHE A 34 -8.50 -12.38 17.98
C PHE A 34 -8.27 -13.79 18.55
N ASP A 35 -9.24 -14.69 18.43
CA ASP A 35 -9.11 -16.06 18.89
C ASP A 35 -8.19 -16.83 17.96
N ILE A 36 -6.92 -16.98 18.35
CA ILE A 36 -5.99 -17.87 17.68
C ILE A 36 -6.44 -19.30 18.00
N PRO A 37 -7.03 -20.05 17.04
CA PRO A 37 -7.49 -21.39 17.35
C PRO A 37 -6.27 -22.26 17.73
N ILE A 38 -6.44 -23.06 18.79
CA ILE A 38 -5.40 -23.98 19.30
C ILE A 38 -4.95 -24.94 18.19
N GLN A 39 -5.87 -25.29 17.27
CA GLN A 39 -5.54 -25.94 16.01
C GLN A 39 -5.62 -24.95 14.85
N ARG A 40 -4.52 -24.86 14.10
CA ARG A 40 -4.49 -24.16 12.81
C ARG A 40 -5.28 -24.97 11.78
N SER A 41 -6.59 -24.79 11.69
CA SER A 41 -7.37 -25.27 10.55
C SER A 41 -6.80 -24.69 9.26
N ARG A 42 -6.65 -25.47 8.19
CA ARG A 42 -6.08 -24.95 6.94
C ARG A 42 -6.93 -23.79 6.39
N GLY A 43 -6.28 -22.69 6.04
CA GLY A 43 -6.79 -21.72 5.06
C GLY A 43 -7.60 -20.56 5.62
N HIS A 44 -7.06 -19.82 6.58
CA HIS A 44 -7.72 -18.60 7.06
C HIS A 44 -7.49 -17.38 6.15
N ALA A 45 -6.50 -17.44 5.27
CA ALA A 45 -6.18 -16.45 4.24
C ALA A 45 -5.74 -15.08 4.76
N GLY A 46 -5.36 -14.22 3.83
CA GLY A 46 -5.02 -12.84 4.07
C GLY A 46 -4.46 -12.21 2.81
N VAL A 47 -4.82 -10.97 2.58
CA VAL A 47 -4.50 -10.25 1.35
C VAL A 47 -4.01 -8.86 1.64
N SER A 48 -3.02 -8.39 0.87
CA SER A 48 -2.49 -7.05 0.98
C SER A 48 -2.20 -6.43 -0.38
N ILE A 49 -2.58 -5.15 -0.51
CA ILE A 49 -2.15 -4.27 -1.59
C ILE A 49 -1.18 -3.27 -1.00
N MET A 50 0.08 -3.37 -1.45
CA MET A 50 1.12 -2.41 -1.12
C MET A 50 1.32 -1.45 -2.27
N TYR A 51 1.44 -0.17 -1.95
CA TYR A 51 1.62 0.88 -2.94
C TYR A 51 2.59 1.94 -2.41
N ARG A 52 3.39 2.52 -3.32
CA ARG A 52 4.39 3.52 -2.93
C ARG A 52 3.70 4.71 -2.28
N LYS A 53 4.28 5.26 -1.21
CA LYS A 53 3.78 6.47 -0.53
C LYS A 53 3.58 7.66 -1.46
N THR A 54 4.34 7.74 -2.54
CA THR A 54 4.20 8.75 -3.60
C THR A 54 2.91 8.65 -4.40
N LEU A 55 2.18 7.53 -4.32
CA LEU A 55 0.91 7.29 -4.99
C LEU A 55 -0.30 7.47 -4.07
N GLN A 56 -0.11 7.73 -2.77
CA GLN A 56 -1.20 7.84 -1.80
C GLN A 56 -2.30 8.81 -2.24
N THR A 57 -1.95 9.93 -2.86
CA THR A 57 -2.92 10.97 -3.25
C THR A 57 -3.89 10.54 -4.34
N ILE A 58 -3.56 9.49 -5.10
CA ILE A 58 -4.41 8.97 -6.17
C ILE A 58 -5.02 7.62 -5.82
N ILE A 59 -4.70 7.05 -4.66
CA ILE A 59 -5.19 5.74 -4.22
C ILE A 59 -6.25 5.95 -3.15
N LYS A 60 -7.41 5.31 -3.33
CA LYS A 60 -8.48 5.22 -2.34
C LYS A 60 -8.76 3.76 -2.06
N GLU A 61 -8.66 3.35 -0.81
CA GLU A 61 -9.01 2.00 -0.36
C GLU A 61 -10.53 1.82 -0.40
N ILE A 62 -11.03 0.65 -0.80
CA ILE A 62 -12.46 0.33 -0.72
C ILE A 62 -12.70 -0.61 0.46
N PRO A 63 -13.75 -0.37 1.27
CA PRO A 63 -14.04 -1.21 2.43
C PRO A 63 -14.59 -2.58 2.04
N ASP A 64 -15.17 -2.71 0.84
CA ASP A 64 -15.81 -3.93 0.34
C ASP A 64 -14.85 -5.15 0.29
N GLY A 65 -15.41 -6.35 0.37
CA GLY A 65 -14.68 -7.61 0.37
C GLY A 65 -14.41 -8.19 1.77
N GLY A 66 -14.37 -9.52 1.89
CA GLY A 66 -13.95 -10.20 3.10
C GLY A 66 -12.42 -10.30 3.24
N ASN A 67 -11.95 -11.19 4.10
CA ASN A 67 -10.51 -11.39 4.38
C ASN A 67 -9.71 -11.99 3.20
N ARG A 68 -10.39 -12.31 2.10
CA ARG A 68 -9.84 -12.88 0.85
C ARG A 68 -9.88 -11.92 -0.33
N ILE A 69 -10.53 -10.76 -0.19
CA ILE A 69 -10.69 -9.76 -1.25
C ILE A 69 -10.34 -8.39 -0.69
N ILE A 70 -9.44 -7.70 -1.36
CA ILE A 70 -9.13 -6.32 -1.02
C ILE A 70 -8.99 -5.49 -2.29
N GLY A 71 -9.48 -4.25 -2.25
CA GLY A 71 -9.51 -3.39 -3.42
C GLY A 71 -8.95 -2.00 -3.15
N VAL A 72 -8.42 -1.38 -4.21
CA VAL A 72 -8.11 0.04 -4.24
C VAL A 72 -8.59 0.66 -5.56
N LEU A 73 -9.12 1.88 -5.47
CA LEU A 73 -9.43 2.74 -6.61
C LEU A 73 -8.21 3.62 -6.89
N ILE A 74 -7.76 3.63 -8.14
CA ILE A 74 -6.65 4.44 -8.62
C ILE A 74 -7.22 5.54 -9.51
N LYS A 75 -7.15 6.77 -9.04
CA LYS A 75 -7.62 7.99 -9.73
C LYS A 75 -6.61 8.38 -10.82
N LEU A 76 -6.99 8.10 -12.06
CA LEU A 76 -6.24 8.39 -13.28
C LEU A 76 -7.20 9.02 -14.31
N ALA A 77 -6.68 9.44 -15.46
CA ALA A 77 -7.54 9.87 -16.57
C ALA A 77 -8.54 8.76 -16.96
N LYS A 78 -8.07 7.50 -16.96
CA LYS A 78 -8.92 6.31 -16.98
C LYS A 78 -8.84 5.62 -15.61
N PRO A 79 -9.83 5.80 -14.73
CA PRO A 79 -9.77 5.28 -13.37
C PRO A 79 -9.76 3.75 -13.34
N ILE A 80 -9.04 3.17 -12.38
CA ILE A 80 -8.83 1.71 -12.25
C ILE A 80 -9.33 1.23 -10.89
N LEU A 81 -10.11 0.16 -10.86
CA LEU A 81 -10.32 -0.65 -9.68
C LEU A 81 -9.32 -1.81 -9.72
N LEU A 82 -8.42 -1.85 -8.75
CA LEU A 82 -7.44 -2.91 -8.58
C LEU A 82 -7.86 -3.81 -7.41
N LEU A 83 -8.21 -5.06 -7.70
CA LEU A 83 -8.61 -6.07 -6.74
C LEU A 83 -7.49 -7.09 -6.55
N CYS A 84 -7.15 -7.39 -5.31
CA CYS A 84 -6.25 -8.45 -4.90
C CYS A 84 -7.07 -9.56 -4.22
N VAL A 85 -6.97 -10.78 -4.74
CA VAL A 85 -7.81 -11.90 -4.33
C VAL A 85 -6.99 -13.13 -3.98
N TYR A 86 -7.50 -13.90 -3.03
CA TYR A 86 -7.00 -15.23 -2.70
C TYR A 86 -8.16 -16.23 -2.55
N LEU A 87 -8.47 -16.96 -3.63
CA LEU A 87 -9.60 -17.89 -3.66
C LEU A 87 -9.31 -19.18 -2.87
N PRO A 88 -10.34 -19.83 -2.29
CA PRO A 88 -10.16 -21.06 -1.52
C PRO A 88 -9.48 -22.21 -2.30
N THR A 89 -8.53 -22.88 -1.64
CA THR A 89 -7.87 -24.09 -2.18
C THR A 89 -8.79 -25.31 -2.05
N ARG A 90 -8.39 -26.44 -2.64
CA ARG A 90 -9.09 -27.72 -2.44
C ARG A 90 -8.82 -28.20 -1.02
N GLY A 91 -9.85 -28.27 -0.19
CA GLY A 91 -9.71 -28.75 1.18
C GLY A 91 -11.05 -28.88 1.87
N ASN A 92 -11.45 -30.12 2.13
CA ASN A 92 -12.67 -30.53 2.84
C ASN A 92 -13.97 -30.28 2.04
N GLY A 93 -15.06 -30.96 2.41
CA GLY A 93 -16.30 -31.04 1.62
C GLY A 93 -16.99 -29.70 1.30
N TYR A 94 -16.68 -28.63 2.04
CA TYR A 94 -17.26 -27.29 1.88
C TYR A 94 -16.48 -26.37 0.93
N SER A 95 -15.33 -26.81 0.39
CA SER A 95 -14.45 -25.91 -0.38
C SER A 95 -15.07 -25.33 -1.65
N ARG A 96 -16.15 -25.92 -2.16
CA ARG A 96 -16.84 -25.40 -3.35
C ARG A 96 -17.80 -24.26 -2.99
N ASP A 97 -18.56 -24.41 -1.92
CA ASP A 97 -19.51 -23.39 -1.47
C ASP A 97 -18.76 -22.13 -1.04
N ASP A 98 -17.65 -22.30 -0.31
CA ASP A 98 -16.76 -21.19 0.05
C ASP A 98 -16.18 -20.51 -1.21
N TYR A 99 -15.80 -21.31 -2.22
CA TYR A 99 -15.26 -20.77 -3.47
C TYR A 99 -16.31 -19.95 -4.23
N GLN A 100 -17.54 -20.48 -4.33
CA GLN A 100 -18.66 -19.79 -4.97
C GLN A 100 -19.04 -18.52 -4.22
N ALA A 101 -19.12 -18.56 -2.88
CA ALA A 101 -19.46 -17.39 -2.08
C ALA A 101 -18.48 -16.22 -2.30
N ILE A 102 -17.18 -16.51 -2.45
CA ILE A 102 -16.18 -15.48 -2.76
C ILE A 102 -16.31 -14.97 -4.21
N LEU A 103 -16.72 -15.82 -5.17
CA LEU A 103 -17.03 -15.36 -6.53
C LEU A 103 -18.28 -14.48 -6.58
N ASP A 104 -19.30 -14.79 -5.79
CA ASP A 104 -20.52 -13.99 -5.68
C ASP A 104 -20.20 -12.62 -5.08
N GLU A 105 -19.40 -12.59 -4.01
CA GLU A 105 -18.91 -11.34 -3.41
C GLU A 105 -18.08 -10.51 -4.41
N LEU A 106 -17.19 -11.15 -5.18
CA LEU A 106 -16.47 -10.46 -6.25
C LEU A 106 -17.40 -9.90 -7.33
N SER A 107 -18.47 -10.63 -7.66
CA SER A 107 -19.46 -10.21 -8.65
C SER A 107 -20.17 -8.95 -8.21
N GLU A 108 -20.59 -8.87 -6.95
CA GLU A 108 -21.19 -7.67 -6.36
C GLU A 108 -20.25 -6.47 -6.41
N ILE A 109 -18.97 -6.67 -6.04
CA ILE A 109 -17.96 -5.62 -6.10
C ILE A 109 -17.75 -5.16 -7.53
N ILE A 110 -17.61 -6.07 -8.49
CA ILE A 110 -17.38 -5.71 -9.90
C ILE A 110 -18.59 -4.95 -10.45
N GLN A 111 -19.81 -5.43 -10.23
CA GLN A 111 -21.05 -4.76 -10.67
C GLN A 111 -21.18 -3.36 -10.08
N LYS A 112 -20.78 -3.15 -8.83
CA LYS A 112 -20.79 -1.83 -8.18
C LYS A 112 -19.85 -0.81 -8.84
N TYR A 113 -18.75 -1.26 -9.46
CA TYR A 113 -17.70 -0.37 -9.97
C TYR A 113 -17.48 -0.41 -11.49
N ASN A 114 -18.05 -1.38 -12.22
CA ASN A 114 -17.78 -1.64 -13.64
C ASN A 114 -18.08 -0.45 -14.57
N ASP A 115 -19.12 0.34 -14.27
CA ASP A 115 -19.55 1.47 -15.10
C ASP A 115 -18.56 2.64 -15.03
N SER A 116 -17.82 2.74 -13.94
CA SER A 116 -16.95 3.88 -13.65
C SER A 116 -15.46 3.55 -13.69
N TYR A 117 -15.07 2.27 -13.68
CA TYR A 117 -13.68 1.86 -13.51
C TYR A 117 -13.27 0.77 -14.51
N THR A 118 -12.02 0.84 -14.97
CA THR A 118 -11.38 -0.35 -15.56
C THR A 118 -11.02 -1.31 -14.44
N ILE A 119 -11.40 -2.58 -14.60
CA ILE A 119 -11.23 -3.60 -13.57
C ILE A 119 -9.96 -4.38 -13.83
N ILE A 120 -9.10 -4.49 -12.82
CA ILE A 120 -7.95 -5.38 -12.78
C ILE A 120 -8.09 -6.27 -11.55
N LEU A 121 -8.25 -7.57 -11.77
CA LEU A 121 -8.31 -8.59 -10.72
C LEU A 121 -7.02 -9.38 -10.73
N GLY A 122 -6.29 -9.39 -9.62
CA GLY A 122 -5.00 -10.07 -9.49
C GLY A 122 -4.92 -10.98 -8.26
N GLY A 123 -4.26 -12.13 -8.39
CA GLY A 123 -3.92 -12.99 -7.26
C GLY A 123 -4.02 -14.48 -7.54
N ASP A 124 -4.09 -15.27 -6.47
CA ASP A 124 -4.19 -16.73 -6.54
C ASP A 124 -5.66 -17.14 -6.65
N MET A 125 -6.01 -17.62 -7.84
CA MET A 125 -7.37 -18.04 -8.18
C MET A 125 -7.64 -19.48 -7.78
N ASN A 126 -6.63 -20.27 -7.40
CA ASN A 126 -6.77 -21.70 -7.10
C ASN A 126 -7.53 -22.52 -8.18
N ALA A 127 -7.54 -21.99 -9.40
CA ALA A 127 -8.21 -22.48 -10.60
C ALA A 127 -7.38 -22.06 -11.81
N SER A 128 -7.57 -22.73 -12.96
CA SER A 128 -6.76 -22.50 -14.16
C SER A 128 -7.61 -22.16 -15.38
N PHE A 129 -7.18 -21.18 -16.15
CA PHE A 129 -7.75 -20.87 -17.47
C PHE A 129 -7.37 -21.91 -18.53
N HIS A 130 -6.17 -22.48 -18.45
CA HIS A 130 -5.63 -23.32 -19.52
C HIS A 130 -6.06 -24.78 -19.41
N ARG A 131 -6.35 -25.26 -18.20
CA ARG A 131 -6.82 -26.64 -18.03
C ARG A 131 -8.19 -26.85 -18.68
N ASN A 132 -8.23 -27.71 -19.69
CA ASN A 132 -9.45 -28.33 -20.19
C ASN A 132 -9.80 -29.52 -19.29
N SER A 133 -10.21 -29.22 -18.06
CA SER A 133 -10.49 -30.21 -17.04
C SER A 133 -11.99 -30.28 -16.75
N SER A 134 -12.46 -31.45 -16.30
CA SER A 134 -13.75 -31.62 -15.63
C SER A 134 -13.76 -31.02 -14.20
N ASN A 135 -12.76 -30.19 -13.86
CA ASN A 135 -12.68 -29.55 -12.56
C ASN A 135 -13.72 -28.45 -12.48
N THR A 136 -14.73 -28.64 -11.62
CA THR A 136 -15.80 -27.67 -11.42
C THR A 136 -15.28 -26.28 -11.09
N ARG A 137 -14.18 -26.12 -10.32
CA ARG A 137 -13.63 -24.78 -10.02
C ARG A 137 -13.00 -24.09 -11.22
N ASP A 138 -12.35 -24.84 -12.11
CA ASP A 138 -11.83 -24.26 -13.36
C ASP A 138 -13.00 -23.79 -14.23
N ILE A 139 -14.13 -24.53 -14.22
CA ILE A 139 -15.37 -24.16 -14.92
C ILE A 139 -16.03 -22.94 -14.27
N ASP A 140 -16.29 -22.97 -12.96
CA ASP A 140 -16.94 -21.91 -12.18
C ASP A 140 -16.14 -20.59 -12.34
N PHE A 141 -14.80 -20.65 -12.28
CA PHE A 141 -13.94 -19.49 -12.50
C PHE A 141 -14.01 -18.93 -13.93
N LYS A 142 -14.02 -19.80 -14.95
CA LYS A 142 -14.16 -19.38 -16.36
C LYS A 142 -15.53 -18.75 -16.64
N LEU A 143 -16.60 -19.29 -16.04
CA LEU A 143 -17.95 -18.74 -16.13
C LEU A 143 -18.01 -17.34 -15.49
N PHE A 144 -17.51 -17.20 -14.27
CA PHE A 144 -17.38 -15.90 -13.59
C PHE A 144 -16.60 -14.89 -14.45
N ALA A 145 -15.44 -15.29 -14.99
CA ALA A 145 -14.64 -14.41 -15.83
C ALA A 145 -15.43 -13.97 -17.08
N ASN A 146 -16.12 -14.89 -17.73
CA ASN A 146 -16.94 -14.59 -18.91
C ASN A 146 -18.12 -13.65 -18.60
N GLU A 147 -18.82 -13.88 -17.49
CA GLU A 147 -19.96 -13.04 -17.05
C GLU A 147 -19.54 -11.58 -16.86
N HIS A 148 -18.38 -11.35 -16.26
CA HIS A 148 -17.85 -10.01 -15.98
C HIS A 148 -16.94 -9.45 -17.08
N ASN A 149 -16.93 -10.09 -18.25
CA ASN A 149 -16.06 -9.74 -19.39
C ASN A 149 -14.56 -9.67 -19.02
N LEU A 150 -14.14 -10.44 -18.01
CA LEU A 150 -12.75 -10.54 -17.58
C LEU A 150 -12.01 -11.54 -18.46
N SER A 151 -10.83 -11.15 -18.93
CA SER A 151 -9.98 -11.98 -19.77
C SER A 151 -8.52 -11.88 -19.35
N LEU A 152 -7.74 -12.90 -19.72
CA LEU A 152 -6.30 -12.84 -19.60
C LEU A 152 -5.74 -11.76 -20.55
N PRO A 153 -4.71 -11.00 -20.12
CA PRO A 153 -3.94 -10.14 -21.02
C PRO A 153 -3.49 -10.92 -22.26
N LYS A 154 -3.48 -10.28 -23.44
CA LYS A 154 -2.96 -10.93 -24.67
C LYS A 154 -1.50 -11.38 -24.53
N LEU A 155 -0.75 -10.71 -23.68
CA LEU A 155 0.66 -11.02 -23.39
C LEU A 155 0.84 -12.14 -22.36
N CYS A 156 -0.23 -12.60 -21.70
CA CYS A 156 -0.19 -13.72 -20.77
C CYS A 156 0.14 -14.99 -21.53
N LYS A 157 1.25 -15.64 -21.16
CA LYS A 157 1.64 -16.95 -21.66
C LYS A 157 1.25 -18.01 -20.65
N GLU A 158 0.99 -19.22 -21.16
CA GLU A 158 0.86 -20.39 -20.30
C GLU A 158 2.22 -20.70 -19.67
N GLN A 159 2.31 -20.50 -18.35
CA GLN A 159 3.51 -20.72 -17.56
C GLN A 159 3.11 -20.97 -16.12
N ASP A 160 3.68 -22.02 -15.52
CA ASP A 160 3.38 -22.38 -14.14
C ASP A 160 3.81 -21.28 -13.17
N THR A 161 2.93 -21.02 -12.21
CA THR A 161 3.13 -20.02 -11.14
C THR A 161 3.15 -20.69 -9.78
N PHE A 162 2.60 -21.90 -9.67
CA PHE A 162 2.61 -22.71 -8.46
C PHE A 162 3.39 -24.00 -8.68
N PHE A 163 4.23 -24.35 -7.70
CA PHE A 163 5.03 -25.56 -7.68
C PHE A 163 4.84 -26.27 -6.35
N HIS A 164 4.18 -27.42 -6.41
CA HIS A 164 3.92 -28.22 -5.22
C HIS A 164 5.23 -28.69 -4.57
N PHE A 165 5.24 -28.82 -3.25
CA PHE A 165 6.45 -29.17 -2.48
C PHE A 165 7.03 -30.55 -2.82
N ASN A 166 6.25 -31.41 -3.48
CA ASN A 166 6.74 -32.71 -3.97
C ASN A 166 7.65 -32.59 -5.20
N GLY A 167 7.76 -31.39 -5.78
CA GLY A 167 8.57 -31.12 -6.98
C GLY A 167 8.06 -31.76 -8.26
N LYS A 168 6.86 -32.35 -8.25
CA LYS A 168 6.28 -33.09 -9.39
C LYS A 168 5.08 -32.38 -10.01
N ASP A 169 4.30 -31.71 -9.18
CA ASP A 169 3.09 -31.03 -9.63
C ASP A 169 3.35 -29.53 -9.72
N SER A 170 2.98 -28.96 -10.85
CA SER A 170 3.00 -27.52 -11.09
C SER A 170 1.74 -27.11 -11.82
N SER A 171 1.36 -25.85 -11.67
CA SER A 171 0.22 -25.28 -12.37
C SER A 171 0.29 -23.77 -12.43
N GLN A 172 -0.34 -23.18 -13.43
CA GLN A 172 -0.69 -21.77 -13.43
C GLN A 172 -2.05 -21.57 -12.77
N ILE A 173 -2.03 -20.93 -11.59
CA ILE A 173 -3.24 -20.58 -10.82
C ILE A 173 -3.24 -19.12 -10.34
N ASP A 174 -2.11 -18.44 -10.50
CA ASP A 174 -1.97 -17.02 -10.22
C ASP A 174 -2.19 -16.25 -11.52
N TYR A 175 -3.02 -15.21 -11.48
CA TYR A 175 -3.38 -14.46 -12.67
C TYR A 175 -3.57 -12.97 -12.39
N PHE A 176 -3.40 -12.15 -13.43
CA PHE A 176 -4.10 -10.89 -13.58
C PHE A 176 -5.13 -11.04 -14.70
N ILE A 177 -6.41 -10.77 -14.42
CA ILE A 177 -7.47 -10.70 -15.43
C ILE A 177 -8.13 -9.33 -15.43
N LEU A 178 -8.56 -8.89 -16.61
CA LEU A 178 -9.01 -7.53 -16.83
C LEU A 178 -10.26 -7.49 -17.71
N ASN A 179 -11.12 -6.49 -17.48
CA ASN A 179 -12.26 -6.22 -18.37
C ASN A 179 -11.85 -5.47 -19.65
N THR A 180 -10.69 -4.82 -19.66
CA THR A 180 -10.09 -4.20 -20.83
C THR A 180 -8.60 -4.46 -20.84
N ASP A 181 -8.09 -5.00 -21.95
CA ASP A 181 -6.66 -5.27 -22.09
C ASP A 181 -5.87 -3.98 -22.29
N ILE A 182 -5.29 -3.49 -21.20
CA ILE A 182 -4.42 -2.30 -21.14
C ILE A 182 -2.98 -2.68 -20.76
N VAL A 183 -2.64 -3.97 -20.76
CA VAL A 183 -1.34 -4.46 -20.30
C VAL A 183 -0.30 -4.34 -21.41
N THR A 184 0.83 -3.70 -21.11
CA THR A 184 1.95 -3.53 -22.05
C THR A 184 3.10 -4.50 -21.77
N SER A 185 3.12 -5.15 -20.61
CA SER A 185 4.08 -6.20 -20.27
C SER A 185 3.46 -7.18 -19.28
N TYR A 186 3.73 -8.47 -19.44
CA TYR A 186 3.32 -9.55 -18.55
C TYR A 186 4.47 -10.53 -18.41
N ASN A 187 4.94 -10.77 -17.18
CA ASN A 187 6.04 -11.69 -16.92
C ASN A 187 5.79 -12.47 -15.63
N VAL A 188 6.01 -13.78 -15.68
CA VAL A 188 6.20 -14.60 -14.47
C VAL A 188 7.69 -14.53 -14.13
N LEU A 189 8.01 -14.04 -12.94
CA LEU A 189 9.40 -13.91 -12.51
C LEU A 189 9.98 -15.29 -12.23
N THR A 190 11.21 -15.52 -12.71
CA THR A 190 11.91 -16.77 -12.46
C THR A 190 12.17 -16.94 -10.97
N ARG A 191 11.91 -18.14 -10.46
CA ARG A 191 12.15 -18.49 -9.06
C ARG A 191 13.55 -18.12 -8.59
N GLU A 192 13.61 -17.26 -7.59
CA GLU A 192 14.86 -16.96 -6.88
C GLU A 192 15.12 -18.04 -5.82
N LEU A 193 16.41 -18.37 -5.59
CA LEU A 193 16.81 -19.35 -4.58
C LEU A 193 16.38 -18.97 -3.15
N CYS A 194 16.16 -17.68 -2.89
CA CYS A 194 15.72 -17.19 -1.59
C CYS A 194 14.18 -17.17 -1.45
N ASN A 195 13.43 -17.43 -2.52
CA ASN A 195 11.98 -17.48 -2.45
C ASN A 195 11.53 -18.80 -1.80
N THR A 196 11.13 -18.71 -0.53
CA THR A 196 10.60 -19.86 0.22
C THR A 196 9.15 -20.19 -0.12
N SER A 197 8.46 -19.34 -0.89
CA SER A 197 7.10 -19.60 -1.35
C SER A 197 7.10 -20.71 -2.41
N THR A 198 5.98 -21.44 -2.48
CA THR A 198 5.66 -22.36 -3.60
C THR A 198 5.14 -21.63 -4.83
N HIS A 199 4.94 -20.31 -4.76
CA HIS A 199 4.46 -19.49 -5.86
C HIS A 199 5.56 -18.57 -6.40
N ASP A 200 5.58 -18.41 -7.72
CA ASP A 200 6.41 -17.46 -8.45
C ASP A 200 5.61 -16.17 -8.72
N PRO A 201 6.20 -14.98 -8.48
CA PRO A 201 5.48 -13.72 -8.67
C PRO A 201 5.17 -13.40 -10.12
N ILE A 202 4.02 -12.75 -10.34
CA ILE A 202 3.63 -12.19 -11.65
C ILE A 202 3.79 -10.68 -11.63
N THR A 203 4.40 -10.14 -12.68
CA THR A 203 4.54 -8.70 -12.91
C THR A 203 3.77 -8.30 -14.16
N ILE A 204 2.92 -7.28 -14.03
CA ILE A 204 2.29 -6.60 -15.16
C ILE A 204 2.69 -5.13 -15.21
N THR A 205 2.75 -4.58 -16.42
CA THR A 205 2.91 -3.14 -16.65
C THR A 205 1.66 -2.59 -17.31
N VAL A 206 1.12 -1.53 -16.73
CA VAL A 206 -0.05 -0.80 -17.24
C VAL A 206 0.35 0.67 -17.40
N PRO A 207 0.13 1.28 -18.57
CA PRO A 207 0.41 2.69 -18.78
C PRO A 207 -0.54 3.53 -17.93
N MET A 208 0.01 4.50 -17.20
CA MET A 208 -0.76 5.40 -16.34
C MET A 208 -0.69 6.82 -16.91
N GLU A 209 -1.83 7.30 -17.41
CA GLU A 209 -2.01 8.72 -17.69
C GLU A 209 -2.63 9.37 -16.46
N LYS A 210 -1.87 10.29 -15.84
CA LYS A 210 -2.43 11.10 -14.76
C LYS A 210 -3.57 11.93 -15.32
N SER A 211 -4.68 12.02 -14.59
CA SER A 211 -5.69 13.01 -14.94
C SER A 211 -5.00 14.38 -14.88
N ILE A 212 -5.13 15.14 -15.97
CA ILE A 212 -4.80 16.55 -15.99
C ILE A 212 -5.96 17.25 -15.28
N ASP A 213 -6.22 16.91 -14.03
CA ASP A 213 -7.01 17.78 -13.18
C ASP A 213 -6.10 18.95 -12.80
N GLU A 214 -6.02 19.91 -13.73
CA GLU A 214 -5.45 21.24 -13.56
C GLU A 214 -6.15 22.04 -12.45
N SER A 215 -7.25 21.51 -11.91
CA SER A 215 -7.76 21.88 -10.60
C SER A 215 -6.90 21.25 -9.49
N THR A 216 -5.66 21.73 -9.38
CA THR A 216 -5.17 22.13 -8.06
C THR A 216 -6.06 23.27 -7.51
N ASN A 217 -7.36 22.99 -7.33
CA ASN A 217 -8.18 23.64 -6.33
C ASN A 217 -7.48 23.35 -5.01
N SER A 218 -6.82 24.39 -4.50
CA SER A 218 -6.67 24.85 -3.11
C SER A 218 -6.98 23.95 -1.90
N ASP A 219 -7.67 22.83 -2.03
CA ASP A 219 -8.33 22.12 -0.94
C ASP A 219 -7.59 20.84 -0.54
N ASN A 220 -6.73 20.30 -1.41
CA ASN A 220 -5.60 19.49 -0.95
C ASN A 220 -4.47 20.40 -0.46
N LYS A 221 -4.79 21.34 0.45
CA LYS A 221 -3.81 21.85 1.39
C LYS A 221 -3.29 20.62 2.11
N CYS A 222 -2.10 20.15 1.70
CA CYS A 222 -1.32 19.21 2.48
C CYS A 222 -1.35 19.71 3.92
N VAL A 223 -2.18 19.07 4.74
CA VAL A 223 -2.40 19.47 6.12
C VAL A 223 -1.03 19.40 6.74
N ARG A 224 -0.42 20.56 6.98
CA ARG A 224 0.91 20.61 7.57
C ARG A 224 0.77 19.90 8.90
N LYS A 225 1.56 18.85 9.11
CA LYS A 225 1.66 18.21 10.42
C LYS A 225 1.89 19.31 11.45
N ILE A 226 1.03 19.35 12.45
CA ILE A 226 1.12 20.29 13.56
C ILE A 226 2.43 20.02 14.28
N ASP A 227 3.27 21.04 14.42
CA ASP A 227 4.49 20.97 15.21
C ASP A 227 4.14 21.37 16.64
N TRP A 228 3.70 20.39 17.44
CA TRP A 228 3.21 20.59 18.81
C TRP A 228 4.24 21.31 19.71
N ASN A 229 5.54 21.21 19.41
CA ASN A 229 6.60 21.89 20.17
C ASN A 229 6.58 23.42 20.01
N LYS A 230 5.82 23.96 19.05
CA LYS A 230 5.72 25.40 18.78
C LYS A 230 4.41 26.01 19.26
N ILE A 231 3.51 25.19 19.80
CA ILE A 231 2.22 25.65 20.30
C ILE A 231 2.39 25.96 21.79
N ASP A 232 1.91 27.13 22.21
CA ASP A 232 1.74 27.42 23.63
C ASP A 232 0.60 26.56 24.17
N THR A 233 0.93 25.59 25.02
CA THR A 233 -0.02 24.61 25.57
C THR A 233 -1.15 25.29 26.36
N ASN A 234 -0.84 26.33 27.13
CA ASN A 234 -1.84 27.02 27.95
C ASN A 234 -2.82 27.80 27.06
N GLU A 235 -2.33 28.45 26.01
CA GLU A 235 -3.20 29.15 25.06
C GLU A 235 -4.06 28.18 24.26
N TYR A 236 -3.51 27.02 23.89
CA TYR A 236 -4.23 25.94 23.22
C TYR A 236 -5.36 25.41 24.08
N GLU A 237 -5.09 25.01 25.33
CA GLU A 237 -6.09 24.52 26.26
C GLU A 237 -7.21 25.53 26.48
N ARG A 238 -6.86 26.81 26.67
CA ARG A 238 -7.84 27.88 26.86
C ARG A 238 -8.76 28.06 25.64
N LYS A 239 -8.20 28.09 24.42
CA LYS A 239 -9.00 28.23 23.19
C LYS A 239 -9.83 26.98 22.90
N LEU A 240 -9.26 25.81 23.12
CA LEU A 240 -9.94 24.54 22.91
C LEU A 240 -11.15 24.42 23.84
N SER A 241 -10.97 24.72 25.13
CA SER A 241 -12.06 24.70 26.11
C SER A 241 -13.19 25.64 25.71
N HIS A 242 -12.86 26.88 25.29
CA HIS A 242 -13.88 27.83 24.85
C HIS A 242 -14.65 27.36 23.60
N LYS A 243 -13.99 26.71 22.63
CA LYS A 243 -14.67 26.17 21.44
C LYS A 243 -15.53 24.95 21.78
N LEU A 244 -15.02 24.05 22.62
CA LEU A 244 -15.76 22.87 23.08
C LEU A 244 -17.00 23.26 23.87
N ASP A 245 -16.90 24.23 24.78
CA ASP A 245 -18.05 24.70 25.56
C ASP A 245 -19.16 25.28 24.67
N SER A 246 -18.80 25.97 23.58
CA SER A 246 -19.75 26.48 22.60
C SER A 246 -20.42 25.35 21.80
N GLU A 247 -19.68 24.29 21.48
CA GLU A 247 -20.19 23.20 20.64
C GLU A 247 -21.03 22.20 21.43
N LEU A 248 -20.63 21.91 22.67
CA LEU A 248 -21.37 21.05 23.59
C LEU A 248 -22.75 21.63 23.95
N GLN A 249 -22.92 22.95 23.85
CA GLN A 249 -24.23 23.60 24.04
C GLN A 249 -25.19 23.40 22.86
N ASN A 250 -24.68 23.07 21.68
CA ASN A 250 -25.46 22.87 20.44
C ASN A 250 -25.44 21.40 19.98
N LEU A 251 -25.24 20.47 20.91
CA LEU A 251 -25.17 19.05 20.63
C LEU A 251 -26.49 18.53 20.04
N ASP A 252 -26.51 18.38 18.73
CA ASP A 252 -27.52 17.60 18.03
C ASP A 252 -27.08 16.13 18.01
N LEU A 253 -27.77 15.30 18.79
CA LEU A 253 -27.44 13.88 18.99
C LEU A 253 -27.83 12.99 17.80
N GLU A 254 -28.41 13.55 16.74
CA GLU A 254 -28.91 12.76 15.61
C GLU A 254 -27.79 12.06 14.80
N SER A 255 -26.52 12.46 14.95
CA SER A 255 -25.38 11.70 14.40
C SER A 255 -24.12 11.82 15.26
N LEU A 256 -23.81 10.75 15.98
CA LEU A 256 -22.56 10.62 16.77
C LEU A 256 -21.31 10.79 15.89
N ASP A 257 -21.36 10.31 14.65
CA ASP A 257 -20.21 10.39 13.72
C ASP A 257 -19.92 11.83 13.32
N ASN A 258 -20.96 12.62 13.03
CA ASN A 258 -20.79 14.05 12.72
C ASN A 258 -20.21 14.81 13.92
N PHE A 259 -20.61 14.44 15.13
CA PHE A 259 -20.05 15.03 16.34
C PHE A 259 -18.56 14.70 16.53
N ILE A 260 -18.16 13.44 16.28
CA ILE A 260 -16.76 13.03 16.35
C ILE A 260 -15.91 13.77 15.31
N ASP A 261 -16.41 13.90 14.07
CA ASP A 261 -15.72 14.62 13.01
C ASP A 261 -15.54 16.10 13.37
N ASN A 262 -16.58 16.74 13.88
CA ASN A 262 -16.54 18.13 14.35
C ASN A 262 -15.56 18.32 15.52
N LEU A 263 -15.54 17.40 16.49
CA LEU A 263 -14.54 17.42 17.57
C LEU A 263 -13.11 17.33 17.01
N CYS A 264 -12.87 16.46 16.04
CA CYS A 264 -11.57 16.35 15.38
C CYS A 264 -11.20 17.66 14.69
N GLU A 265 -12.14 18.31 13.99
CA GLU A 265 -11.92 19.60 13.34
C GLU A 265 -11.58 20.70 14.36
N ILE A 266 -12.34 20.83 15.45
CA ILE A 266 -12.11 21.82 16.51
C ILE A 266 -10.71 21.66 17.11
N VAL A 267 -10.31 20.42 17.45
CA VAL A 267 -8.99 20.09 18.01
C VAL A 267 -7.88 20.49 17.03
N THR A 268 -8.06 20.16 15.75
CA THR A 268 -7.04 20.37 14.72
C THR A 268 -6.91 21.84 14.32
N ASP A 269 -8.03 22.56 14.19
CA ASP A 269 -8.05 23.96 13.79
C ASP A 269 -7.57 24.89 14.90
N THR A 270 -7.91 24.59 16.15
CA THR A 270 -7.37 25.33 17.30
C THR A 270 -5.84 25.25 17.34
N ALA A 271 -5.29 24.08 17.06
CA ALA A 271 -3.84 23.90 16.99
C ALA A 271 -3.25 24.69 15.81
N ARG A 272 -3.89 24.66 14.63
CA ARG A 272 -3.44 25.38 13.43
C ARG A 272 -3.43 26.91 13.62
N GLU A 273 -4.41 27.47 14.32
CA GLU A 273 -4.48 28.90 14.63
C GLU A 273 -3.31 29.39 15.49
N LEU A 274 -2.79 28.51 16.35
CA LEU A 274 -1.70 28.82 17.27
C LEU A 274 -0.32 28.53 16.71
N VAL A 275 -0.21 27.72 15.65
CA VAL A 275 1.04 27.61 14.91
C VAL A 275 1.36 29.01 14.39
N PRO A 276 2.49 29.63 14.79
CA PRO A 276 2.84 30.96 14.34
C PRO A 276 2.78 30.95 12.81
N SER A 277 1.78 31.64 12.24
CA SER A 277 1.76 31.88 10.81
C SER A 277 3.14 32.45 10.53
N LYS A 278 3.90 31.85 9.62
CA LYS A 278 5.19 32.43 9.22
C LYS A 278 4.83 33.79 8.64
N GLN A 279 4.76 34.81 9.49
CA GLN A 279 4.45 36.19 9.12
C GLN A 279 5.35 36.47 7.96
N ASN A 280 4.73 36.53 6.78
CA ASN A 280 5.33 36.81 5.48
C ASN A 280 6.83 37.01 5.56
N SER A 281 7.58 35.92 5.79
CA SER A 281 9.04 35.99 5.81
C SER A 281 9.36 36.19 4.34
N GLY A 282 9.38 37.48 3.95
CA GLY A 282 8.98 37.95 2.63
C GLY A 282 9.57 37.03 1.60
N SER A 283 8.69 36.39 0.81
CA SER A 283 8.99 35.44 -0.26
C SER A 283 10.50 35.30 -0.42
N ARG A 284 11.13 34.47 0.42
CA ARG A 284 12.49 34.04 0.14
C ARG A 284 12.27 33.20 -1.10
N THR A 285 12.32 33.87 -2.26
CA THR A 285 12.34 33.31 -3.60
C THR A 285 13.01 31.98 -3.42
N ARG A 286 12.22 30.90 -3.57
CA ARG A 286 12.71 29.51 -3.43
C ARG A 286 14.06 29.53 -4.11
N ARG A 287 15.15 29.53 -3.33
CA ARG A 287 16.49 29.65 -3.90
C ARG A 287 16.51 28.51 -4.90
N LYS A 288 16.51 28.82 -6.20
CA LYS A 288 16.56 27.83 -7.28
C LYS A 288 17.55 26.79 -6.79
N GLY A 289 17.07 25.55 -6.59
CA GLY A 289 17.81 24.56 -5.79
C GLY A 289 19.26 24.63 -6.19
N ARG A 290 20.15 24.97 -5.23
CA ARG A 290 21.57 25.17 -5.54
C ARG A 290 22.03 23.89 -6.24
N VAL A 291 22.31 24.00 -7.54
CA VAL A 291 22.90 22.92 -8.30
C VAL A 291 24.30 22.79 -7.75
N TRP A 292 24.53 21.76 -6.94
CA TRP A 292 25.84 21.48 -6.39
C TRP A 292 26.78 21.10 -7.55
N PRO A 293 27.99 21.66 -7.62
CA PRO A 293 29.01 21.19 -8.55
C PRO A 293 29.21 19.67 -8.41
N PRO A 294 29.51 18.93 -9.49
CA PRO A 294 29.65 17.47 -9.44
C PRO A 294 30.57 16.96 -8.32
N HIS A 295 31.68 17.65 -8.06
CA HIS A 295 32.61 17.28 -6.98
C HIS A 295 31.98 17.36 -5.57
N ILE A 296 31.09 18.32 -5.31
CA ILE A 296 30.36 18.40 -4.03
C ILE A 296 29.34 17.26 -3.93
N VAL A 297 28.67 16.93 -5.04
CA VAL A 297 27.74 15.78 -5.09
C VAL A 297 28.47 14.48 -4.73
N ASP A 298 29.69 14.30 -5.23
CA ASP A 298 30.50 13.11 -4.93
C ASP A 298 30.98 13.08 -3.47
N ILE A 299 31.34 14.23 -2.89
CA ILE A 299 31.65 14.33 -1.45
C ILE A 299 30.42 13.97 -0.60
N ILE A 300 29.22 14.46 -0.96
CA ILE A 300 27.96 14.12 -0.27
C ILE A 300 27.65 12.62 -0.38
N ARG A 301 27.86 12.00 -1.55
CA ARG A 301 27.67 10.55 -1.73
C ARG A 301 28.64 9.76 -0.85
N LYS A 302 29.91 10.17 -0.81
CA LYS A 302 30.95 9.55 0.02
C LYS A 302 30.64 9.68 1.51
N GLU A 303 30.17 10.84 1.97
CA GLU A 303 29.76 11.08 3.36
C GLU A 303 28.60 10.15 3.76
N LYS A 304 27.56 10.05 2.92
CA LYS A 304 26.43 9.13 3.15
C LYS A 304 26.89 7.67 3.22
N HIS A 305 27.80 7.25 2.35
CA HIS A 305 28.36 5.89 2.36
C HIS A 305 29.14 5.60 3.66
N CYS A 306 30.02 6.52 4.07
CA CYS A 306 30.75 6.41 5.33
C CYS A 306 29.81 6.42 6.54
N PHE A 307 28.73 7.20 6.51
CA PHE A 307 27.71 7.22 7.56
C PHE A 307 27.03 5.85 7.72
N TRP A 308 26.64 5.21 6.61
CA TRP A 308 26.04 3.88 6.66
C TRP A 308 26.99 2.80 7.20
N LYS A 309 28.26 2.82 6.78
CA LYS A 309 29.30 1.92 7.34
C LYS A 309 29.48 2.13 8.84
N TRP A 310 29.58 3.38 9.29
CA TRP A 310 29.67 3.71 10.71
C TRP A 310 28.44 3.25 11.50
N LYS A 311 27.23 3.40 10.93
CA LYS A 311 25.98 2.93 11.54
C LYS A 311 25.94 1.40 11.65
N GLN A 312 26.35 0.67 10.60
CA GLN A 312 26.42 -0.80 10.59
C GLN A 312 27.46 -1.34 11.59
N ALA A 313 28.54 -0.61 11.83
CA ALA A 313 29.57 -0.98 12.80
C ALA A 313 29.17 -0.73 14.28
N GLY A 314 27.90 -0.43 14.57
CA GLY A 314 27.43 -0.17 15.93
C GLY A 314 27.71 1.25 16.43
N GLN A 315 27.88 2.22 15.53
CA GLN A 315 28.11 3.63 15.86
C GLN A 315 29.31 3.86 16.80
N PRO A 316 30.49 3.31 16.50
CA PRO A 316 31.65 3.40 17.38
C PRO A 316 32.06 4.87 17.56
N LYS A 317 32.41 5.24 18.80
CA LYS A 317 32.86 6.59 19.18
C LYS A 317 34.35 6.69 19.49
N SER A 318 35.06 5.55 19.50
CA SER A 318 36.50 5.52 19.78
C SER A 318 37.28 6.24 18.68
N LYS A 319 38.29 7.04 19.09
CA LYS A 319 39.21 7.73 18.17
C LYS A 319 40.06 6.74 17.36
N ASP A 320 40.20 5.50 17.80
CA ASP A 320 40.98 4.48 17.10
C ASP A 320 40.12 3.69 16.09
N ASN A 321 38.80 3.92 16.08
CA ASN A 321 37.91 3.22 15.16
C ASN A 321 37.98 3.81 13.74
N LYS A 322 38.31 2.96 12.77
CA LYS A 322 38.43 3.31 11.36
C LYS A 322 37.17 3.99 10.79
N TYR A 323 35.98 3.45 11.06
CA TYR A 323 34.73 3.98 10.48
C TYR A 323 34.36 5.36 11.05
N PHE A 324 34.63 5.57 12.34
CA PHE A 324 34.44 6.88 12.97
C PHE A 324 35.37 7.94 12.35
N ASN A 325 36.64 7.60 12.13
CA ASN A 325 37.61 8.50 11.51
C ASN A 325 37.29 8.80 10.04
N GLU A 326 36.87 7.81 9.26
CA GLU A 326 36.43 7.99 7.87
C GLU A 326 35.22 8.94 7.76
N LEU A 327 34.22 8.79 8.63
CA LEU A 327 33.06 9.68 8.68
C LEU A 327 33.46 11.11 9.11
N LYS A 328 34.37 11.23 10.08
CA LYS A 328 34.86 12.53 10.52
C LYS A 328 35.62 13.25 9.40
N GLN A 329 36.44 12.53 8.63
CA GLN A 329 37.18 13.09 7.51
C GLN A 329 36.24 13.56 6.40
N THR A 330 35.26 12.74 5.98
CA THR A 330 34.31 13.15 4.92
C THR A 330 33.46 14.37 5.31
N LYS A 331 33.11 14.50 6.59
CA LYS A 331 32.46 15.73 7.11
C LYS A 331 33.38 16.95 7.06
N LYS A 332 34.69 16.78 7.29
CA LYS A 332 35.68 17.87 7.16
C LYS A 332 35.85 18.27 5.68
N ASP A 333 35.92 17.29 4.79
CA ASP A 333 36.02 17.51 3.35
C ASP A 333 34.80 18.30 2.84
N LEU A 334 33.59 17.91 3.26
CA LEU A 334 32.35 18.60 2.87
C LEU A 334 32.32 20.06 3.36
N ARG A 335 32.75 20.33 4.60
CA ARG A 335 32.84 21.71 5.11
C ARG A 335 33.84 22.54 4.31
N SER A 336 35.02 21.97 4.03
CA SER A 336 36.06 22.66 3.27
C SER A 336 35.59 22.99 1.85
N ALA A 337 34.81 22.11 1.22
CA ALA A 337 34.22 22.33 -0.10
C ALA A 337 33.06 23.35 -0.09
N HIS A 338 32.47 23.63 1.07
CA HIS A 338 31.44 24.68 1.22
C HIS A 338 32.05 26.08 1.40
N ASP A 339 33.27 26.14 1.93
CA ASP A 339 34.03 27.38 2.14
C ASP A 339 34.86 27.78 0.90
N SER A 340 34.92 26.90 -0.11
CA SER A 340 35.54 27.11 -1.43
C SER A 340 34.50 27.58 -2.43
#